data_AF-A0A3Z8GE01-F1
#
_entry.id   AF-A0A3Z8GE01-F1
#
_cell.length_a   1.000
_cell.length_b   1.000
_cell.length_c   1.000
_cell.angle_alpha   90.00
_cell.angle_beta   90.00
_cell.angle_gamma   90.00
#
_symmetry.space_group_name_H-M   'P 1'
#
loop_
_entity.id
_entity.type
_entity.pdbx_description
1 polymer ?
#
loop_
_entity_poly.entity_id
_entity_poly.type
_entity_poly.pdbx_seq_one_letter_code
_entity_poly.pdbx_strand_id
1 'polypeptide(L)'
;MKKILTSALALGAMTLIIGCGDGDLVELKNNGNDQAMFDLGNQEIMKKYPNYKLYDYTSVRAISDFKDPEGKIKEMKRDLEIDRYPYSNYVFLLNPNDKKDYKVVYVRCDSDLKKRIYCPVVDAYRIYAR
;
A
#
# COMPACT_ATOMS: atom_id res chain seq x y z
N MET A 1 16.91 14.07 -43.63
CA MET A 1 17.19 14.43 -42.21
C MET A 1 15.93 15.11 -41.68
N LYS A 2 15.21 14.72 -40.62
CA LYS A 2 15.54 14.02 -39.37
C LYS A 2 14.49 12.94 -39.07
N LYS A 3 14.95 11.82 -38.52
CA LYS A 3 14.14 10.79 -37.87
C LYS A 3 13.61 11.36 -36.55
N ILE A 4 12.32 11.18 -36.26
CA ILE A 4 11.84 11.19 -34.88
C ILE A 4 11.09 9.87 -34.73
N LEU A 5 11.79 8.89 -34.18
CA LEU A 5 11.15 7.71 -33.60
C LEU A 5 10.32 8.21 -32.42
N THR A 6 9.01 8.25 -32.56
CA THR A 6 8.11 8.42 -31.42
C THR A 6 8.02 7.06 -30.73
N SER A 7 8.94 6.86 -29.80
CA SER A 7 9.02 5.73 -28.89
C SER A 7 7.73 5.62 -28.07
N ALA A 8 7.10 4.45 -28.16
CA ALA A 8 6.45 3.73 -27.06
C ALA A 8 5.79 4.57 -25.96
N LEU A 9 4.50 4.87 -26.13
CA LEU A 9 3.55 4.59 -25.05
C LEU A 9 2.82 3.31 -25.43
N ALA A 10 3.50 2.19 -25.25
CA ALA A 10 2.79 1.01 -24.80
C ALA A 10 2.29 1.37 -23.40
N LEU A 11 1.12 2.04 -23.33
CA LEU A 11 0.19 1.84 -22.24
C LEU A 11 -0.18 0.37 -22.34
N GLY A 12 0.74 -0.47 -21.85
CA GLY A 12 0.41 -1.81 -21.46
C GLY A 12 -0.77 -1.60 -20.56
N ALA A 13 -1.95 -1.96 -21.06
CA ALA A 13 -2.99 -2.46 -20.21
C ALA A 13 -2.25 -3.47 -19.33
N MET A 14 -1.93 -3.04 -18.11
CA MET A 14 -1.76 -3.97 -17.01
C MET A 14 -3.10 -4.65 -16.99
N THR A 15 -3.17 -5.76 -17.72
CA THR A 15 -4.17 -6.77 -17.55
C THR A 15 -4.15 -7.00 -16.06
N LEU A 16 -5.13 -6.40 -15.37
CA LEU A 16 -5.50 -6.76 -14.03
C LEU A 16 -5.68 -8.27 -14.12
N ILE A 17 -4.65 -9.00 -13.73
CA ILE A 17 -4.77 -10.40 -13.40
C ILE A 17 -5.59 -10.35 -12.12
N ILE A 18 -6.91 -10.23 -12.29
CA ILE A 18 -7.91 -10.57 -11.30
C ILE A 18 -7.78 -12.09 -11.19
N GLY A 19 -6.75 -12.52 -10.46
CA GLY A 19 -6.67 -13.86 -9.96
C GLY A 19 -7.82 -14.02 -8.98
N CYS A 20 -8.85 -14.75 -9.37
CA CYS A 20 -9.80 -15.32 -8.44
C CYS A 20 -9.03 -16.03 -7.32
N GLY A 21 -9.17 -15.55 -6.09
CA GLY A 21 -8.95 -16.35 -4.88
C GLY A 21 -7.63 -16.11 -4.13
N ASP A 22 -7.29 -14.87 -3.82
CA ASP A 22 -6.28 -14.54 -2.79
C ASP A 22 -6.80 -14.82 -1.35
N GLY A 23 -7.71 -15.77 -1.15
CA GLY A 23 -8.21 -16.20 0.17
C GLY A 23 -8.91 -15.09 0.98
N ASP A 24 -8.69 -15.08 2.29
CA ASP A 24 -9.18 -14.07 3.26
C ASP A 24 -8.46 -12.70 3.13
N LEU A 25 -7.62 -12.50 2.12
CA LEU A 25 -6.95 -11.22 1.86
C LEU A 25 -7.94 -10.22 1.27
N VAL A 26 -7.88 -8.99 1.78
CA VAL A 26 -8.80 -7.91 1.42
C VAL A 26 -8.12 -6.98 0.43
N GLU A 27 -8.73 -6.77 -0.73
CA GLU A 27 -8.25 -5.85 -1.75
C GLU A 27 -8.07 -4.43 -1.19
N LEU A 28 -6.93 -3.80 -1.49
CA LEU A 28 -6.70 -2.40 -1.14
C LEU A 28 -7.56 -1.48 -1.99
N LYS A 29 -8.49 -0.75 -1.36
CA LYS A 29 -9.40 0.19 -2.04
C LYS A 29 -9.21 1.62 -1.54
N ASN A 30 -9.47 2.57 -2.43
CA ASN A 30 -9.57 3.97 -2.04
C ASN A 30 -10.94 4.24 -1.38
N ASN A 31 -10.97 4.27 -0.05
CA ASN A 31 -12.20 4.46 0.74
C ASN A 31 -12.58 5.94 0.90
N GLY A 32 -12.64 6.69 -0.20
CA GLY A 32 -13.07 8.10 -0.22
C GLY A 32 -11.96 9.13 0.02
N ASN A 33 -10.69 8.73 -0.08
CA ASN A 33 -9.57 9.68 -0.07
C ASN A 33 -9.36 10.32 -1.45
N ASP A 34 -8.55 11.37 -1.50
CA ASP A 34 -8.07 11.93 -2.77
C ASP A 34 -7.34 10.86 -3.59
N GLN A 35 -7.80 10.65 -4.83
CA GLN A 35 -7.29 9.57 -5.69
C GLN A 35 -5.83 9.77 -6.06
N ALA A 36 -5.39 11.02 -6.30
CA ALA A 36 -4.01 11.29 -6.68
C ALA A 36 -3.05 10.99 -5.52
N MET A 37 -3.45 11.30 -4.28
CA MET A 37 -2.67 10.94 -3.09
C MET A 37 -2.64 9.44 -2.84
N PHE A 38 -3.78 8.74 -3.03
CA PHE A 38 -3.84 7.28 -2.93
C PHE A 38 -2.90 6.61 -3.94
N ASP A 39 -2.95 7.03 -5.20
CA ASP A 39 -2.10 6.50 -6.27
C ASP A 39 -0.62 6.78 -6.02
N LEU A 40 -0.28 8.00 -5.59
CA LEU A 40 1.09 8.36 -5.26
C LEU A 40 1.63 7.58 -4.05
N GLY A 41 0.84 7.43 -2.99
CA GLY A 41 1.20 6.62 -1.83
C GLY A 41 1.51 5.18 -2.22
N ASN A 42 0.64 4.57 -3.02
CA ASN A 42 0.85 3.21 -3.55
C ASN A 42 2.09 3.12 -4.45
N GLN A 43 2.34 4.15 -5.27
CA GLN A 43 3.54 4.21 -6.10
C GLN A 43 4.82 4.26 -5.26
N GLU A 44 4.85 5.05 -4.18
CA GLU A 44 6.01 5.09 -3.27
C GLU A 44 6.21 3.76 -2.51
N ILE A 45 5.13 3.07 -2.15
CA ILE A 45 5.20 1.71 -1.59
C ILE A 45 5.85 0.77 -2.61
N MET A 46 5.37 0.78 -3.87
CA MET A 46 5.90 -0.09 -4.92
C MET A 46 7.35 0.23 -5.31
N LYS A 47 7.80 1.48 -5.21
CA LYS A 47 9.21 1.83 -5.39
C LYS A 47 10.10 1.18 -4.32
N LYS A 48 9.63 1.15 -3.08
CA LYS A 48 10.38 0.59 -1.94
C LYS A 48 10.27 -0.94 -1.85
N TYR A 49 9.13 -1.50 -2.23
CA TYR A 49 8.81 -2.93 -2.16
C TYR A 49 8.29 -3.46 -3.51
N PRO A 50 9.11 -3.45 -4.57
CA PRO A 50 8.66 -3.72 -5.95
C PRO A 50 8.13 -5.13 -6.19
N ASN A 51 8.48 -6.08 -5.33
CA ASN A 51 8.10 -7.49 -5.47
C ASN A 51 6.88 -7.89 -4.64
N TYR A 52 6.26 -6.96 -3.91
CA TYR A 52 5.11 -7.24 -3.05
C TYR A 52 3.81 -6.86 -3.73
N LYS A 53 2.73 -7.58 -3.40
CA LYS A 53 1.36 -7.18 -3.68
C LYS A 53 0.78 -6.41 -2.50
N LEU A 54 -0.07 -5.43 -2.78
CA LEU A 54 -0.68 -4.52 -1.80
C LEU A 54 -2.12 -4.96 -1.49
N TYR A 55 -2.46 -4.97 -0.22
CA TYR A 55 -3.76 -5.33 0.32
C TYR A 55 -4.15 -4.36 1.44
N ASP A 56 -5.44 -4.34 1.79
CA ASP A 56 -5.92 -3.60 2.94
C ASP A 56 -5.28 -4.15 4.23
N TYR A 57 -4.97 -3.28 5.19
CA TYR A 57 -4.30 -3.66 6.43
C TYR A 57 -5.10 -4.68 7.26
N THR A 58 -6.40 -4.81 7.04
CA THR A 58 -7.25 -5.84 7.67
C THR A 58 -6.88 -7.27 7.25
N SER A 59 -6.11 -7.42 6.18
CA SER A 59 -5.57 -8.69 5.70
C SER A 59 -4.61 -9.37 6.68
N VAL A 60 -4.16 -8.68 7.73
CA VAL A 60 -3.41 -9.31 8.83
C VAL A 60 -4.16 -10.48 9.47
N ARG A 61 -5.51 -10.51 9.39
CA ARG A 61 -6.34 -11.65 9.84
C ARG A 61 -6.06 -12.94 9.09
N ALA A 62 -5.66 -12.85 7.82
CA ALA A 62 -5.39 -14.00 6.99
C ALA A 62 -4.06 -14.70 7.34
N ILE A 63 -3.27 -14.12 8.25
CA ILE A 63 -1.97 -14.64 8.65
C ILE A 63 -2.07 -15.35 10.00
N SER A 64 -1.96 -16.68 9.98
CA SER A 64 -2.11 -17.53 11.17
C SER A 64 -1.15 -17.19 12.30
N ASP A 65 0.08 -16.76 11.97
CA ASP A 65 1.15 -16.52 12.93
C ASP A 65 1.11 -15.08 13.49
N PHE A 66 0.13 -14.28 13.05
CA PHE A 66 -0.07 -12.91 13.49
C PHE A 66 -0.79 -12.89 14.85
N LYS A 67 -0.15 -12.35 15.88
CA LYS A 67 -0.71 -12.28 17.24
C LYS A 67 -1.76 -11.17 17.33
N ASP A 68 -2.94 -11.50 17.84
CA ASP A 68 -4.04 -10.56 18.08
C ASP A 68 -4.35 -9.63 16.87
N PRO A 69 -4.76 -10.19 15.72
CA PRO A 69 -5.02 -9.40 14.51
C PRO A 69 -6.13 -8.36 14.73
N GLU A 70 -7.15 -8.67 15.53
CA GLU A 70 -8.26 -7.73 15.82
C GLU A 70 -7.79 -6.53 16.65
N GLY A 71 -6.98 -6.76 17.69
CA GLY A 71 -6.40 -5.69 18.49
C GLY A 71 -5.55 -4.76 17.62
N LYS A 72 -4.72 -5.32 16.73
CA LYS A 72 -3.88 -4.54 15.83
C LYS A 72 -4.67 -3.78 14.76
N ILE A 73 -5.73 -4.36 14.21
CA ILE A 73 -6.65 -3.65 13.31
C ILE A 73 -7.31 -2.46 14.02
N LYS A 74 -7.72 -2.65 15.27
CA LYS A 74 -8.32 -1.57 16.08
C LYS A 74 -7.32 -0.46 16.40
N GLU A 75 -6.06 -0.81 16.68
CA GLU A 75 -4.95 0.14 16.85
C GLU A 75 -4.71 0.94 15.56
N MET A 76 -4.51 0.26 14.42
CA MET A 76 -4.28 0.90 13.13
C MET A 76 -5.43 1.82 12.72
N LYS A 77 -6.68 1.35 12.88
CA LYS A 77 -7.86 2.17 12.60
C LYS A 77 -7.90 3.43 13.46
N ARG A 78 -7.67 3.30 14.76
CA ARG A 78 -7.62 4.45 15.68
C ARG A 78 -6.52 5.43 15.27
N ASP A 79 -5.34 4.93 14.92
CA ASP A 79 -4.22 5.76 14.49
C ASP A 79 -4.57 6.56 13.23
N LEU A 80 -5.26 5.94 12.25
CA LEU A 80 -5.72 6.65 11.05
C LEU A 80 -6.81 7.68 11.36
N GLU A 81 -7.68 7.43 12.33
CA GLU A 81 -8.75 8.37 12.75
C GLU A 81 -8.20 9.62 13.47
N ILE A 82 -7.09 9.50 14.21
CA ILE A 82 -6.44 10.63 14.88
C ILE A 82 -5.45 11.38 13.99
N ASP A 83 -5.04 10.74 12.89
CA ASP A 83 -4.06 11.30 11.99
C ASP A 83 -4.63 12.50 11.23
N ARG A 84 -3.77 13.50 11.00
CA ARG A 84 -4.16 14.78 10.39
C ARG A 84 -3.49 15.03 9.05
N TYR A 85 -2.76 14.04 8.52
CA TYR A 85 -2.18 14.16 7.19
C TYR A 85 -3.29 14.16 6.12
N PRO A 86 -3.08 14.89 4.99
CA PRO A 86 -4.01 14.88 3.85
C PRO A 86 -4.35 13.49 3.34
N TYR A 87 -3.41 12.56 3.45
CA TYR A 87 -3.63 11.15 3.24
C TYR A 87 -2.71 10.37 4.17
N SER A 88 -3.25 9.33 4.79
CA SER A 88 -2.45 8.30 5.42
C SER A 88 -3.19 6.97 5.37
N ASN A 89 -2.41 5.89 5.36
CA ASN A 89 -2.96 4.55 5.37
C ASN A 89 -1.96 3.54 5.93
N TYR A 90 -2.50 2.45 6.49
CA TYR A 90 -1.74 1.22 6.65
C TYR A 90 -2.02 0.31 5.45
N VAL A 91 -0.98 -0.34 4.94
CA VAL A 91 -1.08 -1.24 3.79
C VAL A 91 -0.39 -2.55 4.13
N PHE A 92 -1.11 -3.66 3.94
CA PHE A 92 -0.55 -4.99 4.07
C PHE A 92 0.15 -5.38 2.75
N LEU A 93 1.38 -5.85 2.86
CA LEU A 93 2.23 -6.26 1.75
C LEU A 93 2.45 -7.77 1.87
N LEU A 94 2.24 -8.49 0.79
CA LEU A 94 2.53 -9.93 0.70
C LEU A 94 3.43 -10.21 -0.49
N ASN A 95 4.53 -10.93 -0.25
CA ASN A 95 5.33 -11.45 -1.33
C ASN A 95 4.56 -12.61 -2.01
N PRO A 96 4.20 -12.50 -3.30
CA PRO A 96 3.43 -13.54 -3.98
C PRO A 96 4.22 -14.86 -4.14
N ASN A 97 5.55 -14.81 -4.02
CA ASN A 97 6.43 -15.98 -4.12
C ASN A 97 6.71 -16.63 -2.75
N ASP A 98 6.47 -15.93 -1.64
CA ASP A 98 6.63 -16.44 -0.29
C ASP A 98 5.54 -15.89 0.64
N LYS A 99 4.53 -16.72 0.92
CA LYS A 99 3.38 -16.34 1.76
C LYS A 99 3.76 -16.06 3.23
N LYS A 100 4.97 -16.41 3.66
CA LYS A 100 5.49 -16.08 5.00
C LYS A 100 6.24 -14.75 5.03
N ASP A 101 6.56 -14.19 3.87
CA ASP A 101 7.18 -12.88 3.75
C ASP A 101 6.10 -11.81 3.54
N TYR A 102 5.66 -11.26 4.67
CA TYR A 102 4.64 -10.20 4.72
C TYR A 102 5.10 -9.01 5.56
N LYS A 103 4.57 -7.83 5.21
CA LYS A 103 4.85 -6.55 5.87
C LYS A 103 3.58 -5.71 5.96
N VAL A 104 3.60 -4.72 6.83
CA VAL A 104 2.54 -3.75 7.07
C VAL A 104 3.32 -2.48 7.15
N VAL A 105 3.03 -1.61 6.20
CA VAL A 105 3.67 -0.33 6.09
C VAL A 105 2.65 0.73 6.40
N TYR A 106 3.12 1.82 6.98
CA TYR A 106 2.36 3.04 7.10
C TYR A 106 2.90 4.01 6.04
N VAL A 107 1.98 4.52 5.24
CA VAL A 107 2.24 5.57 4.26
C VAL A 107 1.44 6.80 4.68
N ARG A 108 2.05 7.96 4.57
CA ARG A 108 1.35 9.24 4.67
C ARG A 108 1.80 10.12 3.53
N CYS A 109 0.94 10.96 3.00
CA CYS A 109 1.31 11.99 2.04
C CYS A 109 1.10 13.36 2.65
N ASP A 110 2.06 14.24 2.43
CA ASP A 110 2.02 15.63 2.88
C ASP A 110 2.67 16.53 1.84
N SER A 111 2.51 17.84 2.00
CA SER A 111 3.15 18.85 1.17
C SER A 111 4.15 19.66 1.98
N ASP A 112 5.35 19.89 1.42
CA ASP A 112 6.32 20.78 2.05
C ASP A 112 5.90 22.26 1.93
N LEU A 113 6.66 23.17 2.54
CA LEU A 113 6.41 24.62 2.44
C LEU A 113 6.43 25.16 0.99
N LYS A 114 6.99 24.40 0.05
CA LYS A 114 7.02 24.70 -1.40
C LYS A 114 5.92 23.98 -2.17
N LYS A 115 4.94 23.39 -1.48
CA LYS A 115 3.82 22.60 -2.03
C LYS A 115 4.25 21.37 -2.83
N ARG A 116 5.46 20.84 -2.59
CA ARG A 116 5.88 19.58 -3.19
C ARG A 116 5.30 18.45 -2.36
N ILE A 117 4.56 17.56 -3.03
CA ILE A 117 3.95 16.40 -2.38
C ILE A 117 5.01 15.32 -2.21
N TYR A 118 5.05 14.70 -1.04
CA TYR A 118 5.90 13.56 -0.74
C TYR A 118 5.14 12.57 0.12
N CYS A 119 5.34 11.27 -0.13
CA CYS A 119 4.65 10.20 0.59
C CYS A 119 5.64 9.23 1.26
N PRO A 120 6.15 9.52 2.46
CA PRO A 120 7.07 8.63 3.14
C PRO A 120 6.41 7.29 3.47
N VAL A 121 7.14 6.20 3.24
CA VAL A 121 6.72 4.83 3.54
C VAL A 121 7.60 4.24 4.62
N VAL A 122 7.01 3.92 5.76
CA VAL A 122 7.71 3.36 6.92
C VAL A 122 7.17 1.98 7.27
N ASP A 123 8.05 1.08 7.68
CA ASP A 123 7.64 -0.22 8.22
C ASP A 123 6.96 -0.03 9.57
N ALA A 124 5.78 -0.62 9.74
CA ALA A 124 5.01 -0.53 10.98
C ALA A 124 5.42 -1.62 11.98
N TYR A 125 6.70 -1.72 12.34
CA TYR A 125 7.22 -2.81 13.19
C TYR A 125 6.46 -3.03 14.51
N ARG A 126 5.87 -1.97 15.10
CA ARG A 126 5.02 -2.08 16.31
C ARG A 126 3.74 -2.91 16.14
N ILE A 127 3.32 -3.11 14.89
CA ILE A 127 2.17 -3.95 14.52
C ILE A 127 2.56 -5.43 14.54
N TYR A 128 3.86 -5.74 14.39
CA TYR A 128 4.43 -7.09 14.42
C TYR A 128 4.94 -7.54 15.79
N ALA A 129 5.21 -6.58 16.68
CA ALA A 129 5.85 -6.85 17.95
C ALA A 129 4.92 -7.67 18.87
N ARG A 130 5.47 -8.78 19.38
CA ARG A 130 4.84 -9.73 20.31
C ARG A 130 4.50 -9.11 21.66
#